data_AF-A0A1B6JR14-F1
#
_entry.id   AF-A0A1B6JR14-F1
#
_cell.length_a   1.000
_cell.length_b   1.000
_cell.length_c   1.000
_cell.angle_alpha   90.00
_cell.angle_beta   90.00
_cell.angle_gamma   90.00
#
_symmetry.space_group_name_H-M   'P 1'
#
loop_
_entity.id
_entity.type
_entity.pdbx_description
1 polymer ?
#
loop_
_entity_poly.entity_id
_entity_poly.type
_entity_poly.pdbx_seq_one_letter_code
_entity_poly.pdbx_strand_id
1 'polypeptide(L)'
;VVLVKLDSPLLVSDFVRPICLPHHSTQPVYTNCHTLGWTRNREVLQRVELLESRMDQCANVSIMSVNSLCADSVYSMEDCSEEELAGSPMICVNGLDHRWTLVGVTNWRIACAAAGSQRPRVYDKTAPNVDWILTSIKEDH
;
A
#
# COMPACT_ATOMS: atom_id res chain seq x y z
N VAL A 1 11.02 0.63 4.44
CA VAL A 1 10.60 -0.72 3.98
C VAL A 1 11.39 -1.77 4.76
N VAL A 2 10.76 -2.89 5.12
CA VAL A 2 11.40 -4.02 5.80
C VAL A 2 10.97 -5.33 5.14
N LEU A 3 11.80 -6.36 5.21
CA LEU A 3 11.45 -7.73 4.82
C LEU A 3 11.37 -8.60 6.07
N VAL A 4 10.42 -9.53 6.07
CA VAL A 4 10.21 -10.48 7.16
C VAL A 4 10.33 -11.89 6.60
N LYS A 5 11.32 -12.64 7.09
CA LYS A 5 11.49 -14.06 6.80
C LYS A 5 10.65 -14.88 7.78
N LEU A 6 9.86 -15.80 7.25
CA LEU A 6 9.11 -16.76 8.06
C LEU A 6 10.01 -17.94 8.42
N ASP A 7 9.80 -18.52 9.60
CA ASP A 7 10.53 -19.69 10.08
C ASP A 7 10.27 -20.94 9.21
N SER A 8 9.09 -21.02 8.60
CA SER A 8 8.73 -22.06 7.65
C SER A 8 8.02 -21.50 6.40
N PRO A 9 8.16 -22.14 5.23
CA PRO A 9 7.49 -21.71 4.01
C PRO A 9 5.96 -21.79 4.13
N LEU A 10 5.26 -20.81 3.57
CA LEU A 10 3.81 -20.85 3.46
C LEU A 10 3.37 -21.84 2.38
N LEU A 11 2.31 -22.59 2.67
CA LEU A 11 1.62 -23.41 1.68
C LEU A 11 0.64 -22.55 0.89
N VAL A 12 0.84 -22.47 -0.43
CA VAL A 12 -0.07 -21.76 -1.33
C VAL A 12 -1.43 -22.45 -1.34
N SER A 13 -2.49 -21.66 -1.24
CA SER A 13 -3.88 -22.14 -1.26
C SER A 13 -4.79 -21.10 -1.91
N ASP A 14 -6.10 -21.34 -1.87
CA ASP A 14 -7.08 -20.35 -2.35
C ASP A 14 -7.12 -19.08 -1.49
N PHE A 15 -6.66 -19.16 -0.23
CA PHE A 15 -6.63 -18.05 0.72
C PHE A 15 -5.23 -17.46 0.93
N VAL A 16 -4.18 -18.14 0.44
CA VAL A 16 -2.78 -17.73 0.60
C VAL A 16 -2.10 -17.71 -0.76
N ARG A 17 -1.86 -16.51 -1.30
CA ARG A 17 -1.16 -16.31 -2.58
C ARG A 17 -0.19 -15.14 -2.50
N PRO A 18 0.95 -15.21 -3.21
CA PRO A 18 1.88 -14.08 -3.33
C PRO A 18 1.26 -12.95 -4.14
N ILE A 19 1.70 -11.72 -3.87
CA ILE A 19 1.41 -10.52 -4.66
C ILE A 19 2.54 -10.26 -5.66
N CYS A 20 2.23 -9.66 -6.81
CA CYS A 20 3.28 -9.26 -7.76
C CYS A 20 4.04 -8.03 -7.24
N LEU A 21 5.33 -7.98 -7.54
CA LEU A 21 6.14 -6.77 -7.40
C LEU A 21 6.08 -5.97 -8.71
N PRO A 22 6.15 -4.63 -8.64
CA PRO A 22 6.11 -3.77 -9.83
C PRO A 22 7.38 -3.95 -10.67
N HIS A 23 7.25 -3.82 -11.99
CA HIS A 23 8.39 -3.92 -12.91
C HIS A 23 9.09 -2.56 -13.04
N HIS A 24 10.43 -2.54 -13.08
CA HIS A 24 11.21 -1.30 -13.15
C HIS A 24 11.07 -0.55 -14.50
N SER A 25 10.79 -1.25 -15.59
CA SER A 25 10.98 -0.71 -16.95
C SER A 25 9.81 0.10 -17.53
N THR A 26 8.65 0.11 -16.87
CA THR A 26 7.49 0.92 -17.28
C THR A 26 6.76 1.39 -16.03
N GLN A 27 6.25 2.61 -16.02
CA GLN A 27 5.20 3.00 -15.07
C GLN A 27 3.88 2.55 -15.71
N PRO A 28 3.38 1.34 -15.41
CA PRO A 28 2.11 0.96 -15.98
C PRO A 28 1.02 1.84 -15.37
N VAL A 29 -0.05 2.05 -16.13
CA VAL A 29 -1.26 2.64 -15.56
C VAL A 29 -1.83 1.62 -14.58
N TYR A 30 -1.86 1.98 -13.30
CA TYR A 30 -2.51 1.21 -12.26
C TYR A 30 -3.99 1.59 -12.19
N THR A 31 -4.84 0.57 -12.03
CA THR A 31 -6.29 0.73 -11.90
C THR A 31 -6.79 -0.11 -10.73
N ASN A 32 -8.02 0.15 -10.26
CA ASN A 32 -8.66 -0.62 -9.18
C ASN A 32 -7.74 -0.78 -7.96
N CYS A 33 -7.24 0.34 -7.46
CA CYS A 33 -6.34 0.34 -6.32
C CYS A 33 -7.13 0.15 -5.02
N HIS A 34 -6.57 -0.63 -4.10
CA HIS A 34 -7.14 -0.85 -2.78
C HIS A 34 -6.07 -0.87 -1.70
N THR A 35 -6.47 -0.49 -0.49
CA THR A 35 -5.80 -0.87 0.74
C THR A 35 -6.64 -1.86 1.52
N LEU A 36 -5.97 -2.76 2.22
CA LEU A 36 -6.57 -3.84 3.01
C LEU A 36 -6.03 -3.75 4.44
N GLY A 37 -6.91 -3.81 5.44
CA GLY A 37 -6.47 -3.72 6.82
C GLY A 37 -7.53 -4.09 7.85
N TRP A 38 -7.08 -4.39 9.06
CA TRP A 38 -7.93 -4.47 10.24
C TRP A 38 -7.77 -3.20 11.07
N THR A 39 -8.84 -2.79 11.72
CA THR A 39 -8.85 -1.61 12.60
C THR A 39 -9.19 -2.06 14.02
N ARG A 40 -8.80 -1.26 15.03
CA ARG A 40 -8.93 -1.65 16.45
C ARG A 40 -10.34 -2.09 16.86
N ASN A 41 -11.37 -1.63 16.16
CA ASN A 41 -12.77 -1.88 16.50
C ASN A 41 -13.50 -2.73 15.46
N ARG A 42 -12.77 -3.37 14.51
CA ARG A 42 -13.36 -4.21 13.47
C ARG A 42 -12.62 -5.54 13.38
N GLU A 43 -13.33 -6.63 13.65
CA GLU A 43 -12.79 -7.99 13.57
C GLU A 43 -12.72 -8.53 12.14
N VAL A 44 -13.40 -7.86 11.20
CA VAL A 44 -13.45 -8.22 9.78
C VAL A 44 -12.46 -7.38 8.99
N LEU A 45 -11.73 -8.01 8.06
CA LEU A 45 -10.83 -7.33 7.14
C LEU A 45 -11.60 -6.28 6.33
N GLN A 46 -11.12 -5.04 6.36
CA GLN A 46 -11.68 -3.94 5.57
C GLN A 46 -10.95 -3.81 4.24
N ARG A 47 -11.69 -3.38 3.21
CA ARG A 47 -11.17 -3.01 1.89
C ARG A 47 -11.62 -1.59 1.59
N VAL A 48 -10.66 -0.73 1.30
CA VAL A 48 -10.92 0.65 0.87
C VAL A 48 -10.41 0.82 -0.55
N GLU A 49 -11.27 1.33 -1.42
CA GLU A 49 -10.90 1.70 -2.79
C GLU A 49 -10.19 3.04 -2.82
N LEU A 50 -9.09 3.10 -3.57
CA LEU A 50 -8.15 4.21 -3.63
C LEU A 50 -8.02 4.73 -5.06
N LEU A 51 -7.77 6.03 -5.16
CA LEU A 51 -7.34 6.71 -6.37
C LEU A 51 -5.97 7.35 -6.11
N GLU A 52 -5.00 7.11 -6.98
CA GLU A 52 -3.73 7.85 -6.93
C GLU A 52 -4.02 9.33 -7.19
N SER A 53 -3.53 10.19 -6.29
CA SER A 53 -3.75 11.62 -6.35
C SER A 53 -2.44 12.38 -6.48
N ARG A 54 -2.56 13.65 -6.84
CA ARG A 54 -1.40 14.52 -7.01
C ARG A 54 -0.73 14.74 -5.65
N MET A 55 0.61 14.81 -5.66
CA MET A 55 1.41 14.97 -4.45
C MET A 55 1.12 16.28 -3.69
N ASP A 56 0.56 17.29 -4.35
CA ASP A 56 0.12 18.54 -3.71
C ASP A 56 -1.00 18.32 -2.68
N GLN A 57 -1.86 17.32 -2.90
CA GLN A 57 -2.89 16.95 -1.91
C GLN A 57 -2.27 16.46 -0.62
N CYS A 58 -1.15 15.73 -0.69
CA CYS A 58 -0.40 15.27 0.46
C CYS A 58 0.61 16.28 1.03
N ALA A 59 0.85 17.44 0.39
CA ALA A 59 2.02 18.30 0.65
C ALA A 59 2.22 18.76 2.11
N ASN A 60 1.17 18.75 2.94
CA ASN A 60 1.26 19.08 4.36
C ASN A 60 1.75 17.91 5.24
N VAL A 61 2.15 16.79 4.66
CA VAL A 61 2.69 15.63 5.36
C VAL A 61 4.23 15.69 5.37
N SER A 62 4.81 15.93 6.54
CA SER A 62 6.24 16.22 6.72
C SER A 62 7.20 15.07 6.38
N ILE A 63 6.70 13.85 6.25
CA ILE A 63 7.49 12.63 6.02
C ILE A 63 7.61 12.24 4.54
N MET A 64 7.07 13.05 3.63
CA MET A 64 7.06 12.74 2.20
C MET A 64 8.46 12.79 1.59
N SER A 65 8.71 11.89 0.63
CA SER A 65 9.91 11.88 -0.20
C SER A 65 9.55 11.75 -1.69
N VAL A 66 10.56 11.82 -2.56
CA VAL A 66 10.40 11.53 -4.00
C VAL A 66 9.88 10.11 -4.28
N ASN A 67 10.07 9.21 -3.30
CA ASN A 67 9.59 7.83 -3.35
C ASN A 67 8.20 7.67 -2.75
N SER A 68 7.51 8.76 -2.38
CA SER A 68 6.16 8.68 -1.86
C SER A 68 5.10 8.71 -2.98
N LEU A 69 3.95 8.11 -2.70
CA LEU A 69 2.70 8.18 -3.46
C LEU A 69 1.65 8.84 -2.57
N CYS A 70 0.80 9.65 -3.19
CA CYS A 70 -0.38 10.20 -2.57
C CYS A 70 -1.61 9.47 -3.12
N ALA A 71 -2.56 9.13 -2.26
CA ALA A 71 -3.81 8.54 -2.68
C ALA A 71 -4.96 9.04 -1.81
N ASP A 72 -6.14 9.09 -2.40
CA ASP A 72 -7.38 9.40 -1.72
C ASP A 72 -8.34 8.22 -1.82
N SER A 73 -9.25 8.10 -0.85
CA SER A 73 -10.33 7.14 -0.97
C SER A 73 -11.34 7.62 -2.00
N VAL A 74 -11.85 6.70 -2.81
CA VAL A 74 -12.87 7.04 -3.84
C VAL A 74 -14.15 7.60 -3.20
N TYR A 75 -14.49 7.09 -2.02
CA TYR A 75 -15.63 7.56 -1.24
C TYR A 75 -15.13 8.42 -0.08
N SER A 76 -15.79 9.57 0.14
CA SER A 76 -15.53 10.39 1.33
C SER A 76 -15.94 9.60 2.55
N MET A 77 -14.97 9.27 3.40
CA MET A 77 -15.26 8.66 4.69
C MET A 77 -15.16 9.76 5.75
N GLU A 78 -16.32 10.22 6.21
CA GLU A 78 -16.45 10.99 7.47
C GLU A 78 -16.32 10.08 8.71
N ASP A 79 -15.76 8.88 8.52
CA ASP A 79 -15.51 7.91 9.57
C ASP A 79 -14.01 7.73 9.78
N CYS A 80 -13.60 8.11 10.98
CA CYS A 80 -12.24 8.02 11.49
C CYS A 80 -11.90 6.65 12.10
N SER A 81 -12.84 5.70 12.05
CA SER A 81 -12.63 4.34 12.57
C SER A 81 -11.75 3.48 11.64
N GLU A 82 -11.55 3.92 10.40
CA GLU A 82 -10.75 3.26 9.36
C GLU A 82 -9.27 3.68 9.41
N GLU A 83 -8.65 3.50 10.58
CA GLU A 83 -7.25 3.86 10.76
C GLU A 83 -6.32 2.88 10.06
N GLU A 84 -5.53 3.39 9.11
CA GLU A 84 -4.54 2.60 8.40
C GLU A 84 -3.27 2.43 9.25
N LEU A 85 -2.84 1.18 9.43
CA LEU A 85 -1.66 0.84 10.20
C LEU A 85 -0.41 0.87 9.31
N ALA A 86 0.74 1.25 9.88
CA ALA A 86 2.03 1.15 9.21
C ALA A 86 2.25 -0.29 8.68
N GLY A 87 2.69 -0.41 7.43
CA GLY A 87 2.82 -1.69 6.73
C GLY A 87 1.60 -2.11 5.90
N SER A 88 0.47 -1.37 5.97
CA SER A 88 -0.69 -1.63 5.10
C SER A 88 -0.32 -1.48 3.61
N PRO A 89 -0.83 -2.37 2.75
CA PRO A 89 -0.46 -2.39 1.34
C PRO A 89 -1.37 -1.47 0.51
N MET A 90 -0.80 -0.80 -0.49
CA MET A 90 -1.54 -0.31 -1.64
C MET A 90 -1.36 -1.30 -2.78
N ILE A 91 -2.41 -2.07 -3.07
CA ILE A 91 -2.43 -3.03 -4.17
C ILE A 91 -3.26 -2.48 -5.32
N CYS A 92 -2.79 -2.65 -6.56
CA CYS A 92 -3.52 -2.21 -7.74
C CYS A 92 -3.46 -3.27 -8.83
N VAL A 93 -4.39 -3.21 -9.78
CA VAL A 93 -4.33 -3.98 -11.01
C VAL A 93 -3.41 -3.26 -12.00
N ASN A 94 -2.37 -3.96 -12.44
CA ASN A 94 -1.47 -3.51 -13.50
C ASN A 94 -2.19 -3.56 -14.85
N GLY A 95 -2.27 -2.42 -15.55
CA GLY A 95 -2.94 -2.32 -16.85
C GLY A 95 -2.28 -3.12 -17.99
N LEU A 96 -1.04 -3.60 -17.83
CA LEU A 96 -0.33 -4.36 -18.87
C LEU A 96 -0.64 -5.86 -18.83
N ASP A 97 -0.68 -6.46 -17.65
CA ASP A 97 -0.83 -7.91 -17.46
C ASP A 97 -2.05 -8.31 -16.62
N HIS A 98 -2.84 -7.32 -16.18
CA HIS A 98 -4.02 -7.48 -15.34
C HIS A 98 -3.78 -8.22 -14.02
N ARG A 99 -2.54 -8.17 -13.50
CA ARG A 99 -2.19 -8.78 -12.21
C ARG A 99 -2.25 -7.78 -11.07
N TRP A 100 -2.58 -8.29 -9.88
CA TRP A 100 -2.51 -7.53 -8.64
C TRP A 100 -1.05 -7.32 -8.24
N THR A 101 -0.67 -6.06 -8.09
CA THR A 101 0.70 -5.63 -7.84
C THR A 101 0.75 -4.77 -6.58
N LEU A 102 1.77 -4.98 -5.74
CA LEU A 102 2.05 -4.15 -4.58
C LEU A 102 2.73 -2.86 -5.04
N VAL A 103 1.96 -1.77 -5.11
CA VAL A 103 2.43 -0.49 -5.64
C VAL A 103 3.09 0.36 -4.54
N GLY A 104 2.58 0.26 -3.32
CA GLY A 104 3.16 0.95 -2.18
C GLY A 104 2.86 0.29 -0.84
N VAL A 105 3.59 0.75 0.18
CA VAL A 105 3.41 0.32 1.57
C VAL A 105 3.35 1.56 2.44
N THR A 106 2.35 1.69 3.30
CA THR A 106 2.27 2.87 4.16
C THR A 106 3.32 2.80 5.27
N ASN A 107 3.95 3.93 5.54
CA ASN A 107 4.99 4.08 6.56
C ASN A 107 4.53 4.89 7.77
N TRP A 108 3.26 5.34 7.75
CA TRP A 108 2.74 6.31 8.70
C TRP A 108 1.29 6.02 9.06
N ARG A 109 0.94 6.39 10.30
CA ARG A 109 -0.41 6.26 10.81
C ARG A 109 -1.13 7.59 10.66
N ILE A 110 -2.19 7.59 9.87
CA ILE A 110 -3.02 8.78 9.70
C ILE A 110 -3.99 8.87 10.87
N ALA A 111 -3.63 9.68 11.86
CA ALA A 111 -4.58 10.12 12.87
C ALA A 111 -5.57 11.11 12.24
N CYS A 112 -6.84 11.01 12.61
CA CYS A 112 -7.86 11.92 12.14
C CYS A 112 -7.61 13.37 12.56
N ALA A 113 -7.97 14.30 11.66
CA ALA A 113 -7.98 15.71 12.00
C ALA A 113 -9.09 16.00 13.01
N ALA A 114 -8.91 17.04 13.83
CA ALA A 114 -9.90 17.47 14.82
C ALA A 114 -11.28 17.81 14.23
N ALA A 115 -11.36 18.06 12.92
CA ALA A 115 -12.59 18.36 12.18
C ALA A 115 -13.27 17.13 11.58
N GLY A 116 -12.81 15.90 11.86
CA GLY A 116 -13.40 14.67 11.32
C GLY A 116 -13.04 14.37 9.86
N SER A 117 -12.25 15.22 9.19
CA SER A 117 -11.75 14.96 7.85
C SER A 117 -10.57 13.98 7.87
N GLN A 118 -10.63 12.97 6.98
CA GLN A 118 -9.48 12.11 6.71
C GLN A 118 -8.37 12.95 6.05
N ARG A 119 -7.13 12.73 6.49
CA ARG A 119 -5.94 13.25 5.80
C ARG A 119 -5.64 12.36 4.59
N PRO A 120 -5.01 12.92 3.54
CA PRO A 120 -4.63 12.16 2.36
C PRO A 120 -3.69 11.01 2.72
N ARG A 121 -3.77 9.89 1.99
CA ARG A 121 -3.03 8.66 2.27
C ARG A 121 -1.66 8.71 1.60
N VAL A 122 -0.62 8.37 2.37
CA VAL A 122 0.77 8.37 1.90
C VAL A 122 1.33 6.95 1.94
N TYR A 123 1.93 6.54 0.82
CA TYR A 123 2.60 5.25 0.67
C TYR A 123 4.03 5.44 0.19
N ASP A 124 4.95 4.60 0.61
CA ASP A 124 6.26 4.48 -0.02
C ASP A 124 6.14 3.57 -1.25
N LYS A 125 6.64 4.02 -2.40
CA LYS A 125 6.70 3.26 -3.65
C LYS A 125 7.48 1.96 -3.44
N THR A 126 6.90 0.85 -3.89
CA THR A 126 7.59 -0.44 -3.87
C THR A 126 8.63 -0.53 -4.99
N ALA A 127 8.37 0.09 -6.16
CA ALA A 127 9.23 -0.02 -7.34
C ALA A 127 10.71 0.31 -7.11
N PRO A 128 11.10 1.40 -6.43
CA PRO A 128 12.52 1.69 -6.16
C PRO A 128 13.26 0.63 -5.34
N ASN A 129 12.53 -0.23 -4.63
CA ASN A 129 13.10 -1.23 -3.71
C ASN A 129 13.10 -2.64 -4.30
N VAL A 130 12.59 -2.87 -5.52
CA VAL A 130 12.42 -4.23 -6.07
C VAL A 130 13.76 -4.95 -6.25
N ASP A 131 14.79 -4.28 -6.76
CA ASP A 131 16.13 -4.88 -6.91
C ASP A 131 16.71 -5.31 -5.56
N TRP A 132 16.56 -4.48 -4.52
CA TRP A 132 16.97 -4.82 -3.16
C TRP A 132 16.18 -6.02 -2.62
N ILE A 133 14.85 -6.03 -2.80
CA ILE A 133 13.99 -7.14 -2.37
C ILE A 133 14.44 -8.47 -3.02
N LEU A 134 14.63 -8.47 -4.34
CA LEU A 134 15.02 -9.67 -5.07
C LEU A 134 16.42 -10.16 -4.71
N THR A 135 17.34 -9.24 -4.40
CA THR A 135 18.70 -9.57 -3.96
C THR A 135 18.69 -10.18 -2.56
N SER A 136 18.00 -9.55 -1.61
CA SER A 136 17.91 -10.06 -0.23
C SER A 136 17.21 -11.42 -0.13
N ILE A 137 16.23 -11.71 -0.99
CA ILE A 137 15.58 -13.03 -1.04
C ILE A 137 16.53 -14.10 -1.61
N LYS A 138 17.41 -13.75 -2.56
CA LYS A 138 18.35 -14.69 -3.18
C LYS A 138 19.54 -15.02 -2.29
N GLU A 139 20.06 -14.05 -1.54
CA GLU A 139 21.21 -14.21 -0.64
C GLU A 139 20.91 -15.08 0.59
N ASP A 140 19.63 -15.34 0.86
CA ASP A 140 19.15 -16.13 2.00
C ASP A 140 18.99 -17.64 1.68
N HIS A 141 19.35 -18.07 0.46
CA HIS A 141 19.46 -19.47 0.05
C HIS A 141 20.90 -19.97 0.16
#